data_AF-A0A7S1ZEA1-F1
#
_entry.id   AF-A0A7S1ZEA1-F1
#
_cell.length_a   1.000
_cell.length_b   1.000
_cell.length_c   1.000
_cell.angle_alpha   90.00
_cell.angle_beta   90.00
_cell.angle_gamma   90.00
#
_symmetry.space_group_name_H-M   'P 1'
#
loop_
_entity.id
_entity.type
_entity.pdbx_description
1 polymer ?
#
loop_
_entity_poly.entity_id
_entity_poly.type
_entity_poly.pdbx_seq_one_letter_code
_entity_poly.pdbx_strand_id
1 'polypeptide(L)'
;TTMDACDPATGCVYYPYDPPEDDDDRFLQEDSGDLIYPEELIFFVEAPPANELTTAQTTAIMRWIAAEVVQDITPFCWKQSYGRGWGEPLSKCADGLEQIGALCYTPCPAGYERVGFDCHQKCPDEGGWRNDGLFCRRSEFGRGVGFP
;
A
#
# COMPACT_ATOMS: atom_id res chain seq x y z
N THR A 1 13.56 -10.08 -6.43
CA THR A 1 12.33 -9.46 -7.00
C THR A 1 11.15 -10.22 -6.46
N THR A 2 10.27 -9.66 -5.63
CA THR A 2 9.12 -10.43 -5.12
C THR A 2 8.15 -10.76 -6.26
N MET A 3 7.68 -12.01 -6.32
CA MET A 3 6.54 -12.37 -7.18
C MET A 3 5.28 -12.34 -6.32
N ASP A 4 4.28 -11.58 -6.76
CA ASP A 4 3.03 -11.42 -6.03
C ASP A 4 1.99 -12.40 -6.61
N ALA A 5 1.56 -13.37 -5.80
CA ALA A 5 0.47 -14.28 -6.15
C ALA A 5 -0.76 -13.92 -5.31
N CYS A 6 -1.88 -13.63 -5.98
CA CYS A 6 -3.12 -13.22 -5.33
C CYS A 6 -4.22 -14.28 -5.56
N ASP A 7 -4.73 -14.82 -4.45
CA ASP A 7 -5.91 -15.69 -4.41
C ASP A 7 -7.10 -14.92 -3.81
N PRO A 8 -8.24 -14.82 -4.52
CA PRO A 8 -9.44 -14.14 -4.00
C PRO A 8 -10.04 -14.80 -2.74
N ALA A 9 -9.74 -16.06 -2.45
CA ALA A 9 -10.24 -16.77 -1.26
C ALA A 9 -9.38 -16.55 -0.01
N THR A 10 -8.08 -16.28 -0.16
CA THR A 10 -7.11 -16.30 0.96
C THR A 10 -6.31 -15.01 1.12
N GLY A 11 -6.44 -14.05 0.19
CA GLY A 11 -5.62 -12.83 0.16
C GLY A 11 -4.22 -13.10 -0.39
N CYS A 12 -3.45 -12.05 -0.68
CA CYS A 12 -2.17 -12.22 -1.36
C CYS A 12 -1.08 -12.72 -0.40
N VAL A 13 -0.33 -13.72 -0.87
CA VAL A 13 0.83 -14.29 -0.17
C VAL A 13 2.09 -13.82 -0.89
N TYR A 14 2.99 -13.20 -0.15
CA TYR A 14 4.27 -12.73 -0.68
C TYR A 14 5.33 -13.82 -0.54
N TYR A 15 5.85 -14.30 -1.67
CA TYR A 15 6.99 -15.22 -1.66
C TYR A 15 8.28 -14.43 -1.88
N PRO A 16 9.28 -14.54 -0.99
CA PRO A 16 10.62 -14.08 -1.30
C PRO A 16 11.14 -14.86 -2.51
N TYR A 17 11.72 -14.16 -3.48
CA TYR A 17 12.30 -14.78 -4.66
C TYR A 17 13.68 -15.29 -4.32
N ASP A 18 13.78 -16.60 -4.16
CA ASP A 18 15.04 -17.33 -4.24
C ASP A 18 15.26 -17.73 -5.71
N PRO A 19 16.36 -17.29 -6.35
CA PRO A 19 16.66 -17.72 -7.71
C PRO A 19 16.85 -19.24 -7.71
N PRO A 20 16.35 -19.96 -8.73
CA PRO A 20 16.55 -21.40 -8.82
C PRO A 20 18.05 -21.68 -8.88
N GLU A 21 18.57 -22.43 -7.91
CA GLU A 21 19.80 -23.18 -8.11
C GLU A 21 19.48 -24.22 -9.20
N ASP A 22 20.24 -24.13 -10.30
CA ASP A 22 20.22 -25.10 -11.39
C ASP A 22 20.39 -26.51 -10.81
N ASP A 23 19.33 -27.33 -10.82
CA ASP A 23 19.45 -28.79 -10.64
C ASP A 23 18.29 -29.50 -11.35
N ASP A 24 18.59 -29.91 -12.59
CA ASP A 24 18.14 -31.12 -13.31
C ASP A 24 16.73 -31.67 -13.02
N ASP A 25 15.82 -31.36 -13.94
CA ASP A 25 15.09 -32.32 -14.79
C ASP A 25 14.84 -33.73 -14.23
N ARG A 26 14.06 -33.89 -13.15
CA ARG A 26 13.43 -35.19 -12.86
C ARG A 26 12.04 -35.31 -13.50
N PHE A 27 12.15 -35.78 -14.73
CA PHE A 27 11.23 -36.59 -15.51
C PHE A 27 10.16 -37.35 -14.71
N LEU A 28 8.93 -37.30 -15.22
CA LEU A 28 7.75 -38.04 -14.76
C LEU A 28 8.07 -39.53 -14.53
N GLN A 29 7.63 -40.07 -13.40
CA GLN A 29 7.38 -41.51 -13.27
C GLN A 29 6.22 -41.76 -12.30
N GLU A 30 5.05 -42.09 -12.86
CA GLU A 30 4.03 -42.89 -12.18
C GLU A 30 4.58 -44.32 -12.03
N ASP A 31 4.44 -44.92 -10.84
CA ASP A 31 4.41 -46.38 -10.70
C ASP A 31 3.66 -46.78 -9.40
N SER A 32 2.44 -47.29 -9.63
CA SER A 32 1.79 -48.49 -9.06
C SER A 32 1.74 -48.82 -7.55
N GLY A 33 0.51 -49.14 -7.10
CA GLY A 33 0.18 -50.11 -6.03
C GLY A 33 -0.28 -49.48 -4.70
N ASP A 34 -1.37 -49.86 -4.03
CA ASP A 34 -2.26 -51.02 -4.10
C ASP A 34 -3.66 -50.65 -3.60
N LEU A 35 -4.69 -51.30 -4.15
CA LEU A 35 -6.08 -51.24 -3.70
C LEU A 35 -6.36 -52.38 -2.69
N ILE A 36 -7.04 -52.06 -1.58
CA ILE A 36 -7.79 -53.04 -0.78
C ILE A 36 -9.11 -52.40 -0.32
N TYR A 37 -10.26 -52.81 -0.88
CA TYR A 37 -11.55 -52.83 -0.18
C TYR A 37 -12.45 -53.95 -0.75
N PRO A 38 -13.24 -54.65 0.09
CA PRO A 38 -13.96 -55.85 -0.33
C PRO A 38 -15.32 -55.55 -0.95
N GLU A 39 -15.63 -56.42 -1.91
CA GLU A 39 -16.88 -56.94 -2.50
C GLU A 39 -18.24 -56.23 -2.23
N GLU A 40 -18.90 -55.98 -3.36
CA GLU A 40 -20.35 -55.79 -3.60
C GLU A 40 -21.01 -54.42 -3.33
N LEU A 41 -21.09 -53.60 -4.39
CA LEU A 41 -22.36 -53.00 -4.84
C LEU A 41 -22.20 -52.37 -6.24
N ILE A 42 -22.73 -53.04 -7.27
CA ILE A 42 -22.75 -52.49 -8.64
C ILE A 42 -24.00 -51.62 -8.78
N PHE A 43 -23.85 -50.31 -8.60
CA PHE A 43 -24.79 -49.34 -9.17
C PHE A 43 -24.34 -48.99 -10.57
N PHE A 44 -25.23 -49.16 -11.55
CA PHE A 44 -25.05 -48.56 -12.87
C PHE A 44 -25.18 -47.05 -12.73
N VAL A 45 -24.05 -46.36 -12.54
CA VAL A 45 -23.96 -44.92 -12.80
C VAL A 45 -23.83 -44.78 -14.30
N GLU A 46 -24.85 -44.25 -14.96
CA GLU A 46 -24.70 -43.78 -16.34
C GLU A 46 -23.58 -42.75 -16.35
N ALA A 47 -22.47 -43.08 -17.01
CA ALA A 47 -21.36 -42.16 -17.17
C ALA A 47 -21.89 -40.89 -17.85
N PRO A 48 -21.57 -39.68 -17.34
CA PRO A 48 -21.94 -38.45 -18.02
C PRO A 48 -21.43 -38.51 -19.47
N PRO A 49 -22.17 -37.95 -20.45
CA PRO A 49 -21.72 -37.94 -21.84
C PRO A 49 -20.32 -37.36 -21.90
N ALA A 50 -19.42 -37.98 -22.70
CA ALA A 50 -17.97 -37.75 -22.72
C ALA A 50 -17.50 -36.30 -22.98
N ASN A 51 -18.44 -35.36 -23.12
CA ASN A 51 -18.23 -33.94 -23.37
C ASN A 51 -18.66 -33.04 -22.20
N GLU A 52 -19.17 -33.60 -21.09
CA GLU A 52 -19.46 -32.83 -19.89
C GLU A 52 -18.21 -32.74 -19.02
N LEU A 53 -17.79 -31.51 -18.72
CA LEU A 53 -16.74 -31.25 -17.76
C LEU A 53 -17.17 -31.77 -16.39
N THR A 54 -16.29 -32.49 -15.73
CA THR A 54 -16.50 -32.86 -14.33
C THR A 54 -16.63 -31.60 -13.47
N THR A 55 -17.29 -31.71 -12.32
CA THR A 55 -17.35 -30.62 -11.32
C THR A 55 -15.95 -30.12 -10.93
N ALA A 56 -14.96 -31.01 -10.91
CA ALA A 56 -13.57 -30.67 -10.63
C ALA A 56 -12.96 -29.79 -11.74
N GLN A 57 -13.12 -30.20 -13.00
CA GLN A 57 -12.66 -29.42 -14.16
C GLN A 57 -13.35 -28.05 -14.24
N THR A 58 -14.67 -28.02 -14.01
CA THR A 58 -15.45 -26.79 -13.98
C THR A 58 -14.98 -25.85 -12.87
N THR A 59 -14.72 -26.38 -11.67
CA THR A 59 -14.20 -25.59 -10.54
C THR A 59 -12.81 -25.03 -10.83
N ALA A 60 -11.93 -25.83 -11.45
CA ALA A 60 -10.59 -25.39 -11.82
C ALA A 60 -10.64 -24.25 -12.85
N ILE A 61 -11.48 -24.36 -13.87
CA ILE A 61 -11.67 -23.31 -14.88
C ILE A 61 -12.26 -22.05 -14.26
N MET A 62 -13.30 -22.17 -13.43
CA MET A 62 -13.90 -21.01 -12.78
C MET A 62 -12.92 -20.29 -11.84
N ARG A 63 -12.05 -21.02 -11.14
CA ARG A 63 -10.98 -20.42 -10.33
C ARG A 63 -9.96 -19.68 -11.18
N TRP A 64 -9.56 -20.26 -12.31
CA TRP A 64 -8.63 -19.61 -13.24
C TRP A 64 -9.21 -18.32 -13.83
N ILE A 65 -10.46 -18.35 -14.32
CA ILE A 65 -11.16 -17.16 -14.83
C ILE A 65 -11.25 -16.09 -13.73
N ALA A 66 -11.63 -16.47 -12.51
CA ALA A 66 -11.74 -15.53 -11.40
C ALA A 66 -10.39 -14.86 -11.08
N ALA A 67 -9.28 -15.61 -11.07
CA ALA A 67 -7.96 -15.06 -10.84
C ALA A 67 -7.54 -14.08 -11.95
N GLU A 68 -7.74 -14.45 -13.22
CA GLU A 68 -7.38 -13.61 -14.37
C GLU A 68 -8.18 -12.30 -14.40
N VAL A 69 -9.50 -12.39 -14.20
CA VAL A 69 -10.38 -11.20 -14.18
C VAL A 69 -10.03 -10.28 -13.02
N VAL A 70 -9.72 -10.83 -11.84
CA VAL A 70 -9.30 -10.03 -10.68
C VAL A 70 -8.00 -9.28 -10.98
N GLN A 71 -7.03 -9.91 -11.64
CA GLN A 71 -5.78 -9.24 -12.02
C GLN A 71 -6.01 -8.11 -13.03
N ASP A 72 -6.89 -8.29 -14.02
CA ASP A 72 -7.19 -7.27 -15.04
C ASP A 72 -7.89 -6.03 -14.45
N ILE A 73 -8.89 -6.23 -13.59
CA ILE A 73 -9.67 -5.11 -13.00
C ILE A 73 -8.99 -4.47 -11.79
N THR A 74 -8.06 -5.18 -11.13
CA THR A 74 -7.27 -4.65 -10.01
C THR A 74 -5.76 -4.80 -10.27
N PRO A 75 -5.17 -3.94 -11.13
CA PRO A 75 -3.76 -4.05 -11.54
C PRO A 75 -2.76 -3.75 -10.40
N PHE A 76 -3.24 -3.39 -9.21
CA PHE A 76 -2.43 -3.19 -8.02
C PHE A 76 -3.08 -3.85 -6.81
N CYS A 77 -2.29 -4.61 -6.05
CA CYS A 77 -2.72 -5.22 -4.81
C CYS A 77 -2.59 -4.23 -3.65
N TRP A 78 -3.69 -4.00 -2.93
CA TRP A 78 -3.62 -3.34 -1.62
C TRP A 78 -3.05 -4.33 -0.60
N LYS A 79 -1.85 -4.05 -0.10
CA LYS A 79 -1.41 -4.68 1.15
C LYS A 79 -2.49 -4.43 2.19
N GLN A 80 -2.90 -5.46 2.96
CA GLN A 80 -3.84 -5.30 4.07
C GLN A 80 -3.33 -4.19 5.00
N SER A 81 -3.87 -2.99 4.79
CA SER A 81 -3.45 -1.78 5.46
C SER A 81 -4.30 -1.63 6.70
N TYR A 82 -3.66 -1.62 7.86
CA TYR A 82 -4.33 -1.34 9.13
C TYR A 82 -4.02 0.09 9.55
N GLY A 83 -4.96 0.73 10.23
CA GLY A 83 -4.73 2.04 10.83
C GLY A 83 -3.72 1.95 11.97
N ARG A 84 -2.88 2.98 12.13
CA ARG A 84 -1.83 3.02 13.18
C ARG A 84 -2.38 3.29 14.60
N GLY A 85 -3.69 3.34 14.77
CA GLY A 85 -4.34 3.85 15.98
C GLY A 85 -4.21 5.37 16.14
N TRP A 86 -4.65 5.89 17.29
CA TRP A 86 -4.65 7.33 17.62
C TRP A 86 -3.48 7.76 18.54
N GLY A 87 -2.61 6.82 18.94
CA GLY A 87 -1.48 7.08 19.84
C GLY A 87 -1.88 7.30 21.30
N GLU A 88 -0.93 7.76 22.12
CA GLU A 88 -1.18 8.21 23.50
C GLU A 88 -1.20 9.74 23.55
N PRO A 89 -2.08 10.37 24.35
CA PRO A 89 -2.16 11.82 24.44
C PRO A 89 -0.95 12.38 25.19
N LEU A 90 -0.32 13.38 24.60
CA LEU A 90 0.82 14.07 25.19
C LEU A 90 0.36 14.92 26.39
N SER A 91 0.82 14.57 27.60
CA SER A 91 0.41 15.26 28.84
C SER A 91 1.27 16.48 29.18
N LYS A 92 2.56 16.46 28.81
CA LYS A 92 3.50 17.58 28.99
C LYS A 92 4.63 17.46 27.97
N CYS A 93 5.12 18.61 27.50
CA CYS A 93 6.35 18.69 26.74
C CYS A 93 7.61 18.57 27.62
N ALA A 94 8.69 18.08 27.01
CA ALA A 94 10.02 18.17 27.61
C ALA A 94 10.39 19.63 27.91
N ASP A 95 11.27 19.84 28.88
CA ASP A 95 11.68 21.18 29.28
C ASP A 95 12.34 21.92 28.11
N GLY A 96 11.99 23.20 27.94
CA GLY A 96 12.44 24.03 26.82
C GLY A 96 11.62 23.91 25.53
N LEU A 97 10.58 23.07 25.51
CA LEU A 97 9.60 23.00 24.42
C LEU A 97 8.28 23.66 24.79
N GLU A 98 7.59 24.19 23.79
CA GLU A 98 6.27 24.79 23.90
C GLU A 98 5.20 23.78 23.47
N GLN A 99 4.19 23.55 24.33
CA GLN A 99 3.07 22.69 23.98
C GLN A 99 2.03 23.47 23.19
N ILE A 100 1.70 22.98 22.00
CA ILE A 100 0.65 23.55 21.15
C ILE A 100 -0.27 22.41 20.72
N GLY A 101 -1.46 22.38 21.31
CA GLY A 101 -2.39 21.26 21.15
C GLY A 101 -1.80 19.95 21.66
N ALA A 102 -1.78 18.93 20.80
CA ALA A 102 -1.29 17.59 21.14
C ALA A 102 0.21 17.39 20.83
N LEU A 103 0.94 18.45 20.48
CA LEU A 103 2.32 18.39 19.99
C LEU A 103 3.24 19.35 20.74
N CYS A 104 4.55 19.07 20.69
CA CYS A 104 5.60 19.93 21.25
C CYS A 104 6.43 20.56 20.14
N TYR A 105 6.64 21.86 20.25
CA TYR A 105 7.43 22.64 19.31
C TYR A 105 8.62 23.27 20.00
N THR A 106 9.71 23.44 19.25
CA THR A 106 10.81 24.29 19.68
C THR A 106 10.33 25.75 19.71
N PRO A 107 10.71 26.53 20.73
CA PRO A 107 10.41 27.96 20.77
C PRO A 107 10.96 28.67 19.52
N CYS A 108 10.26 29.70 19.06
CA CYS A 108 10.74 30.46 17.91
C CYS A 108 12.07 31.15 18.22
N PRO A 109 13.02 31.14 17.26
CA PRO A 109 14.28 31.84 17.43
C PRO A 109 14.06 33.36 17.55
N ALA A 110 15.07 34.06 18.05
CA ALA A 110 15.01 35.52 18.17
C ALA A 110 14.75 36.18 16.80
N GLY A 111 13.89 37.19 16.78
CA GLY A 111 13.45 37.87 15.54
C GLY A 111 12.33 37.15 14.78
N TYR A 112 11.81 36.04 15.30
CA TYR A 112 10.65 35.34 14.76
C TYR A 112 9.48 35.38 15.74
N GLU A 113 8.27 35.21 15.22
CA GLU A 113 7.05 35.05 15.99
C GLU A 113 6.28 33.82 15.56
N ARG A 114 5.52 33.24 16.49
CA ARG A 114 4.74 32.06 16.19
C ARG A 114 3.44 32.43 15.48
N VAL A 115 3.19 31.77 14.36
CA VAL A 115 1.93 31.83 13.61
C VAL A 115 1.47 30.39 13.39
N GLY A 116 0.44 29.98 14.16
CA GLY A 116 0.04 28.57 14.20
C GLY A 116 1.15 27.69 14.79
N PHE A 117 1.66 26.74 14.00
CA PHE A 117 2.74 25.85 14.40
C PHE A 117 4.12 26.32 13.92
N ASP A 118 4.16 27.31 13.02
CA ASP A 118 5.38 27.77 12.37
C ASP A 118 5.91 29.06 12.99
N CYS A 119 7.19 29.34 12.75
CA CYS A 119 7.86 30.58 13.16
C CYS A 119 8.06 31.47 11.93
N HIS A 120 7.40 32.62 11.91
CA HIS A 120 7.49 33.61 10.85
C HIS A 120 8.45 34.73 11.26
N GLN A 121 9.21 35.27 10.30
CA GLN A 121 10.13 36.37 10.59
C GLN A 121 9.34 37.63 10.94
N LYS A 122 9.71 38.30 12.04
CA LYS A 122 9.19 39.64 12.33
C LYS A 122 9.76 40.62 11.32
N CYS A 123 8.88 41.31 10.60
CA CYS A 123 9.32 42.28 9.62
C CYS A 123 9.97 43.49 10.30
N PRO A 124 11.13 43.96 9.81
CA PRO A 124 11.74 45.18 10.33
C PRO A 124 10.80 46.37 10.15
N ASP A 125 10.61 47.15 11.21
CA ASP A 125 9.87 48.42 11.13
C ASP A 125 10.62 49.45 10.24
N GLU A 126 11.94 49.32 10.16
CA GLU A 126 12.81 50.16 9.36
C GLU A 126 12.83 49.73 7.89
N GLY A 127 12.73 50.69 6.96
CA GLY A 127 12.86 50.41 5.52
C GLY A 127 11.57 50.03 4.80
N GLY A 128 10.40 50.22 5.45
CA GLY A 128 9.10 50.11 4.81
C GLY A 128 8.74 48.68 4.37
N TRP A 129 9.14 47.69 5.16
CA TRP A 129 8.74 46.29 4.94
C TRP A 129 7.29 46.10 5.35
N ARG A 130 6.53 45.41 4.51
CA ARG A 130 5.21 44.90 4.83
C ARG A 130 5.28 43.41 5.12
N ASN A 131 4.47 42.97 6.09
CA ASN A 131 4.25 41.56 6.34
C ASN A 131 3.17 41.05 5.37
N ASP A 132 3.54 40.15 4.47
CA ASP A 132 2.63 39.50 3.52
C ASP A 132 2.29 38.06 3.94
N GLY A 133 2.44 37.74 5.22
CA GLY A 133 2.15 36.44 5.81
C GLY A 133 3.43 35.68 6.14
N LEU A 134 3.91 34.86 5.20
CA LEU A 134 5.09 34.00 5.41
C LEU A 134 6.42 34.76 5.28
N PHE A 135 6.44 35.90 4.60
CA PHE A 135 7.65 36.67 4.33
C PHE A 135 7.42 38.18 4.39
N CYS A 136 8.52 38.90 4.58
CA CYS A 136 8.55 40.35 4.52
C CYS A 136 8.81 40.81 3.09
N ARG A 137 7.97 41.73 2.61
CA ARG A 137 8.12 42.32 1.27
C ARG A 137 8.42 43.81 1.41
N ARG A 138 9.44 44.30 0.71
CA ARG A 138 9.70 45.75 0.61
C ARG A 138 8.81 46.35 -0.47
N SER A 139 8.52 47.65 -0.39
CA SER A 139 7.79 48.34 -1.46
C SER A 139 8.49 48.16 -2.81
N GLU A 140 7.71 47.73 -3.79
CA GLU A 140 8.15 47.60 -5.18
C GLU A 140 7.77 48.90 -5.89
N PHE A 141 8.75 49.64 -6.40
CA PHE A 141 8.50 50.76 -7.29
C PHE A 141 8.36 50.23 -8.71
N GLY A 142 7.28 50.60 -9.40
CA GLY A 142 7.02 50.18 -10.78
C GLY A 142 8.16 50.62 -11.70
N ARG A 143 8.65 49.72 -12.57
CA ARG A 143 9.72 49.99 -13.54
C ARG A 143 9.27 50.85 -14.74
N GLY A 144 8.28 51.71 -14.53
CA GLY A 144 7.61 52.46 -15.60
C GLY A 144 6.92 51.56 -16.62
N VAL A 145 6.16 52.18 -17.53
CA VAL A 145 5.79 51.56 -18.80
C VAL A 145 6.94 51.85 -19.77
N GLY A 146 7.55 50.82 -20.36
CA GLY A 146 8.58 51.01 -21.38
C GLY A 146 8.04 51.89 -22.50
N PHE A 147 8.82 52.87 -22.94
CA PHE A 147 8.45 53.68 -24.11
C PHE A 147 8.40 52.78 -25.37
N PRO A 148 7.45 53.03 -26.28
CA PRO A 148 7.29 52.27 -27.52
C PRO A 148 8.49 52.39 -28.46
#